data_AF-A0A3N5J2E1-F1
#
_entry.id   AF-A0A3N5J2E1-F1
#
_cell.length_a   1.000
_cell.length_b   1.000
_cell.length_c   1.000
_cell.angle_alpha   90.00
_cell.angle_beta   90.00
_cell.angle_gamma   90.00
#
_symmetry.space_group_name_H-M   'P 1'
#
loop_
_entity.id
_entity.type
_entity.pdbx_description
1 polymer ?
#
loop_
_entity_poly.entity_id
_entity_poly.type
_entity_poly.pdbx_seq_one_letter_code
_entity_poly.pdbx_strand_id
1 'polypeptide(L)'
;MKTALVLIISLLMCSTLFAQENKYALSFGIGDNFQLGKFAGQIAAKKIINEASQIRIFLSPNFSNEQKDEDEPKLEESGSSYSFAIGADYMKILAVHNNIQVFAGPGASLSFGSRKMEAKLSNAEQTASNFGMGIRGVLGVEWLVTKQIGIHSEYALTGAYSSNKFENSFDGVKGRNGTQSQFSVDTHVLFGVSVYF
;
A
#
# COMPACT_ATOMS: atom_id res chain seq x y z
N MET A 1 20.95 7.74 5.74
CA MET A 1 21.52 7.36 4.42
C MET A 1 20.59 6.51 3.55
N LYS A 2 19.69 5.67 4.10
CA LYS A 2 18.77 4.82 3.30
C LYS A 2 17.69 5.60 2.53
N THR A 3 17.22 6.74 3.05
CA THR A 3 16.23 7.63 2.41
C THR A 3 16.77 8.40 1.21
N ALA A 4 18.05 8.78 1.21
CA ALA A 4 18.67 9.50 0.10
C ALA A 4 18.85 8.63 -1.15
N LEU A 5 19.14 7.33 -0.96
CA LEU A 5 19.30 6.39 -2.08
C LEU A 5 17.98 6.16 -2.83
N VAL A 6 16.86 6.05 -2.10
CA VAL A 6 15.51 5.89 -2.70
C VAL A 6 15.13 7.13 -3.51
N LEU A 7 15.44 8.33 -2.99
CA LEU A 7 15.23 9.59 -3.70
C LEU A 7 16.07 9.68 -4.98
N ILE A 8 17.35 9.29 -4.93
CA ILE A 8 18.26 9.32 -6.08
C ILE A 8 17.84 8.31 -7.16
N ILE A 9 17.43 7.10 -6.77
CA ILE A 9 16.93 6.09 -7.72
C ILE A 9 15.60 6.55 -8.33
N SER A 10 14.71 7.17 -7.54
CA SER A 10 13.46 7.75 -8.05
C SER A 10 13.70 8.92 -9.02
N LEU A 11 14.70 9.77 -8.75
CA LEU A 11 15.11 10.87 -9.64
C LEU A 11 15.75 10.36 -10.95
N LEU A 12 16.58 9.32 -10.88
CA LEU A 12 17.21 8.70 -12.05
C LEU A 12 16.22 7.96 -12.94
N MET A 13 15.17 7.36 -12.35
CA MET A 13 14.07 6.80 -13.13
C MET A 13 13.23 7.90 -13.80
N CYS A 14 13.02 9.04 -13.16
CA CYS A 14 12.29 10.16 -13.76
C CYS A 14 12.97 10.78 -14.99
N SER A 15 14.31 10.81 -15.06
CA SER A 15 15.02 11.54 -16.14
C SER A 15 15.03 10.82 -17.49
N THR A 16 14.92 9.49 -17.52
CA THR A 16 14.90 8.71 -18.78
C THR A 16 13.52 8.57 -19.40
N LEU A 17 12.49 9.02 -18.68
CA LEU A 17 11.08 8.88 -19.04
C LEU A 17 10.49 10.12 -19.74
N PHE A 18 11.19 11.26 -19.73
CA PHE A 18 10.76 12.55 -20.29
C PHE A 18 10.66 12.65 -21.83
N ALA A 19 10.81 11.54 -22.56
CA ALA A 19 10.84 11.52 -24.02
C ALA A 19 9.62 10.83 -24.67
N GLN A 20 8.58 10.48 -23.91
CA GLN A 20 7.37 9.87 -24.44
C GLN A 20 6.19 10.85 -24.50
N GLU A 21 5.19 10.55 -25.33
CA GLU A 21 4.04 11.42 -25.61
C GLU A 21 3.00 11.36 -24.47
N ASN A 22 3.35 11.69 -23.22
CA ASN A 22 2.44 11.58 -22.06
C ASN A 22 1.73 10.21 -21.99
N LYS A 23 2.41 9.13 -22.40
CA LYS A 23 1.83 7.78 -22.47
C LYS A 23 1.96 7.05 -21.13
N TYR A 24 2.69 7.65 -20.20
CA TYR A 24 2.99 7.06 -18.92
C TYR A 24 2.80 8.08 -17.82
N ALA A 25 2.58 7.58 -16.61
CA ALA A 25 2.62 8.41 -15.43
C ALA A 25 3.20 7.66 -14.24
N LEU A 26 3.88 8.37 -13.35
CA LEU A 26 4.26 7.87 -12.04
C LEU A 26 3.34 8.52 -11.00
N SER A 27 2.71 7.71 -10.16
CA SER A 27 1.77 8.18 -9.16
C SER A 27 2.20 7.79 -7.75
N PHE A 28 1.97 8.71 -6.83
CA PHE A 28 2.26 8.56 -5.41
C PHE A 28 0.99 8.87 -4.65
N GLY A 29 0.51 7.91 -3.85
CA GLY A 29 -0.66 8.03 -3.01
C GLY A 29 -0.33 7.76 -1.55
N ILE A 30 -1.08 8.38 -0.66
CA ILE A 30 -1.08 8.10 0.78
C ILE A 30 -2.51 7.82 1.24
N GLY A 31 -2.67 6.82 2.08
CA GLY A 31 -3.92 6.45 2.74
C GLY A 31 -3.84 6.65 4.26
N ASP A 32 -4.92 6.28 4.94
CA ASP A 32 -5.02 6.24 6.42
C ASP A 32 -4.72 7.55 7.18
N ASN A 33 -5.27 8.66 6.70
CA ASN A 33 -5.42 9.92 7.46
C ASN A 33 -4.13 10.47 8.12
N PHE A 34 -2.95 10.18 7.57
CA PHE A 34 -1.66 10.73 8.03
C PHE A 34 -1.35 10.48 9.52
N GLN A 35 -1.74 9.33 10.09
CA GLN A 35 -1.40 9.02 11.48
C GLN A 35 0.12 8.81 11.64
N LEU A 36 0.75 9.54 12.57
CA LEU A 36 2.22 9.49 12.78
C LEU A 36 2.78 8.08 13.05
N GLY A 37 1.96 7.16 13.58
CA GLY A 37 2.34 5.77 13.87
C GLY A 37 2.08 4.75 12.75
N LYS A 38 1.43 5.17 11.65
CA LYS A 38 1.05 4.30 10.53
C LYS A 38 1.36 4.97 9.20
N PHE A 39 2.20 4.33 8.39
CA PHE A 39 2.43 4.75 7.02
C PHE A 39 1.74 3.78 6.07
N ALA A 40 0.76 4.27 5.31
CA ALA A 40 0.10 3.53 4.24
C ALA A 40 0.31 4.29 2.93
N GLY A 41 1.29 3.86 2.15
CA GLY A 41 1.64 4.52 0.88
C GLY A 41 1.32 3.64 -0.33
N GLN A 42 1.24 4.26 -1.50
CA GLN A 42 1.20 3.59 -2.79
C GLN A 42 2.09 4.33 -3.79
N ILE A 43 2.94 3.58 -4.49
CA ILE A 43 3.71 4.06 -5.63
C ILE A 43 3.25 3.25 -6.83
N ALA A 44 2.91 3.91 -7.94
CA ALA A 44 2.38 3.22 -9.10
C ALA A 44 2.86 3.79 -10.42
N ALA A 45 3.18 2.90 -11.35
CA ALA A 45 3.42 3.24 -12.75
C ALA A 45 2.13 3.01 -13.54
N LYS A 46 1.66 4.03 -14.24
CA LYS A 46 0.51 4.00 -15.14
C LYS A 46 1.00 3.99 -16.59
N LYS A 47 0.40 3.16 -17.43
CA LYS A 47 0.53 3.18 -18.89
C LYS A 47 -0.82 3.50 -19.48
N ILE A 48 -0.90 4.62 -20.18
CA ILE A 48 -2.08 5.06 -20.92
C ILE A 48 -2.12 4.25 -22.21
N ILE A 49 -3.16 3.43 -22.35
CA ILE A 49 -3.35 2.60 -23.56
C ILE A 49 -4.00 3.44 -24.65
N ASN A 50 -4.99 4.23 -24.27
CA ASN A 50 -5.73 5.16 -25.13
C ASN A 50 -6.43 6.21 -24.26
N GLU A 51 -7.19 7.11 -24.89
CA GLU A 51 -7.92 8.19 -24.21
C GLU A 51 -8.95 7.71 -23.17
N ALA A 52 -9.35 6.44 -23.20
CA ALA A 52 -10.38 5.90 -22.32
C ALA A 52 -9.86 4.87 -21.32
N SER A 53 -8.60 4.42 -21.42
CA SER A 53 -8.10 3.30 -20.62
C SER A 53 -6.61 3.34 -20.34
N GLN A 54 -6.25 2.86 -19.16
CA GLN A 54 -4.89 2.78 -18.67
C GLN A 54 -4.68 1.55 -17.80
N ILE A 55 -3.46 1.01 -17.79
CA ILE A 55 -3.04 -0.03 -16.85
C ILE A 55 -2.17 0.61 -15.78
N ARG A 56 -2.33 0.20 -14.53
CA ARG A 56 -1.47 0.61 -13.42
C ARG A 56 -0.84 -0.60 -12.77
N ILE A 57 0.45 -0.55 -12.52
CA ILE A 57 1.16 -1.48 -11.64
C ILE A 57 1.55 -0.71 -10.40
N PHE A 58 1.25 -1.24 -9.22
CA PHE A 58 1.47 -0.54 -7.96
C PHE A 58 2.24 -1.38 -6.94
N LEU A 59 2.93 -0.68 -6.06
CA LEU A 59 3.54 -1.18 -4.83
C LEU A 59 2.97 -0.36 -3.67
N SER A 60 2.40 -1.03 -2.67
CA SER A 60 1.79 -0.39 -1.50
C SER A 60 2.46 -0.87 -0.22
N PRO A 61 3.55 -0.21 0.23
CA PRO A 61 4.15 -0.49 1.54
C PRO A 61 3.26 0.04 2.66
N ASN A 62 3.14 -0.76 3.72
CA ASN A 62 2.45 -0.40 4.95
C ASN A 62 3.35 -0.72 6.15
N PHE A 63 3.57 0.28 7.01
CA PHE A 63 4.31 0.13 8.25
C PHE A 63 3.45 0.63 9.40
N SER A 64 3.36 -0.14 10.47
CA SER A 64 2.77 0.33 11.71
C SER A 64 3.62 -0.06 12.91
N ASN A 65 3.75 0.90 13.83
CA ASN A 65 4.35 0.66 15.13
C ASN A 65 3.29 0.98 16.18
N GLU A 66 2.94 -0.02 16.97
CA GLU A 66 1.96 0.12 18.05
C GLU A 66 2.71 -0.06 19.37
N GLN A 67 2.78 1.03 20.13
CA GLN A 67 3.19 1.02 21.52
C GLN A 67 1.94 1.29 22.35
N LYS A 68 1.54 0.33 23.17
CA LYS A 68 0.48 0.52 24.15
C LYS A 68 1.13 0.78 25.51
N ASP A 69 1.08 2.03 25.93
CA ASP A 69 1.36 2.40 27.30
C ASP A 69 0.03 2.29 28.06
N GLU A 70 -0.20 1.18 28.77
CA GLU A 70 -1.34 1.10 29.69
C GLU A 70 -0.93 1.68 31.05
N ASP A 71 -1.75 2.57 31.60
CA ASP A 71 -1.54 3.22 32.92
C ASP A 71 -1.66 2.24 34.12
N GLU A 72 -1.88 0.94 33.87
CA GLU A 72 -1.88 -0.12 34.88
C GLU A 72 -0.57 -0.95 34.82
N PRO A 73 -0.10 -1.53 35.93
CA PRO A 73 1.18 -2.25 36.00
C PRO A 73 1.18 -3.62 35.30
N LYS A 74 0.46 -3.80 34.18
CA LYS A 74 0.32 -5.08 33.49
C LYS A 74 0.65 -4.93 31.99
N LEU A 75 1.81 -5.49 31.64
CA LEU A 75 2.30 -5.77 30.29
C LEU A 75 2.55 -4.58 29.38
N GLU A 76 3.81 -4.11 29.37
CA GLU A 76 4.35 -3.40 28.22
C GLU A 76 4.43 -4.37 27.03
N GLU A 77 3.52 -4.20 26.06
CA GLU A 77 3.56 -4.87 24.77
C GLU A 77 4.06 -3.88 23.70
N SER A 78 5.13 -4.27 23.00
CA SER A 78 5.56 -3.57 21.80
C SER A 78 5.29 -4.42 20.57
N GLY A 79 4.57 -3.85 19.61
CA GLY A 79 4.24 -4.50 18.35
C GLY A 79 4.78 -3.69 17.17
N SER A 80 5.52 -4.35 16.28
CA SER A 80 5.84 -3.78 14.97
C SER A 80 5.27 -4.66 13.88
N SER A 81 4.74 -4.04 12.83
CA SER A 81 4.36 -4.77 11.63
C SER A 81 4.80 -4.02 10.38
N TYR A 82 5.21 -4.79 9.39
CA TYR A 82 5.43 -4.31 8.05
C TYR A 82 4.69 -5.23 7.08
N SER A 83 4.10 -4.65 6.07
CA SER A 83 3.58 -5.39 4.93
C SER A 83 3.80 -4.58 3.65
N PHE A 84 3.78 -5.26 2.52
CA PHE A 84 3.71 -4.61 1.23
C PHE A 84 2.79 -5.39 0.33
N ALA A 85 2.07 -4.68 -0.53
CA ALA A 85 1.29 -5.27 -1.59
C ALA A 85 1.85 -4.88 -2.96
N ILE A 86 1.89 -5.83 -3.88
CA ILE A 86 2.11 -5.57 -5.31
C ILE A 86 0.81 -5.90 -6.04
N GLY A 87 0.45 -5.09 -7.03
CA GLY A 87 -0.76 -5.36 -7.79
C GLY A 87 -0.81 -4.64 -9.11
N ALA A 88 -1.89 -4.91 -9.83
CA ALA A 88 -2.19 -4.25 -11.08
C ALA A 88 -3.67 -3.93 -11.18
N ASP A 89 -4.00 -2.77 -11.76
CA ASP A 89 -5.36 -2.34 -12.06
C ASP A 89 -5.49 -2.07 -13.56
N TYR A 90 -6.66 -2.38 -14.11
CA TYR A 90 -7.11 -1.86 -15.39
C TYR A 90 -8.13 -0.75 -15.12
N MET A 91 -7.81 0.49 -15.46
CA MET A 91 -8.67 1.65 -15.21
C MET A 91 -9.27 2.18 -16.50
N LYS A 92 -10.55 2.49 -16.45
CA LYS A 92 -11.31 3.14 -17.52
C LYS A 92 -11.68 4.55 -17.10
N ILE A 93 -11.47 5.52 -17.97
CA ILE A 93 -11.96 6.88 -17.80
C ILE A 93 -13.45 6.88 -18.13
N LEU A 94 -14.27 7.26 -17.15
CA LEU A 94 -15.74 7.24 -17.23
C LEU A 94 -16.30 8.58 -17.70
N ALA A 95 -15.70 9.68 -17.26
CA ALA A 95 -16.11 11.03 -17.61
C ALA A 95 -14.92 11.97 -17.57
N VAL A 96 -14.91 12.95 -18.46
CA VAL A 96 -13.95 14.05 -18.48
C VAL A 96 -14.73 15.35 -18.55
N HIS A 97 -14.46 16.25 -17.62
CA HIS A 97 -15.02 17.60 -17.63
C HIS A 97 -13.91 18.59 -17.32
N ASN A 98 -13.57 19.43 -18.31
CA ASN A 98 -12.38 20.28 -18.28
C ASN A 98 -11.12 19.46 -18.00
N ASN A 99 -10.38 19.80 -16.95
CA ASN A 99 -9.17 19.11 -16.53
C ASN A 99 -9.43 18.04 -15.45
N ILE A 100 -10.68 17.66 -15.21
CA ILE A 100 -11.06 16.68 -14.19
C ILE A 100 -11.53 15.41 -14.89
N GLN A 101 -10.90 14.29 -14.56
CA GLN A 101 -11.25 12.97 -15.06
C GLN A 101 -11.76 12.07 -13.93
N VAL A 102 -12.87 11.39 -14.16
CA VAL A 102 -13.40 10.34 -13.28
C VAL A 102 -13.02 9.00 -13.89
N PHE A 103 -12.49 8.08 -13.09
CA PHE A 103 -12.07 6.77 -13.55
C PHE A 103 -12.52 5.67 -12.59
N ALA A 104 -12.71 4.47 -13.13
CA ALA A 104 -12.97 3.28 -12.33
C ALA A 104 -12.37 2.05 -12.99
N GLY A 105 -12.17 0.98 -12.23
CA GLY A 105 -11.60 -0.24 -12.80
C GLY A 105 -11.40 -1.38 -11.83
N PRO A 106 -11.30 -2.63 -12.33
CA PRO A 106 -10.89 -3.77 -11.55
C PRO A 106 -9.37 -3.91 -11.46
N GLY A 107 -8.91 -4.66 -10.47
CA GLY A 107 -7.51 -5.00 -10.27
C GLY A 107 -7.33 -6.24 -9.39
N ALA A 108 -6.09 -6.62 -9.21
CA ALA A 108 -5.69 -7.70 -8.32
C ALA A 108 -4.39 -7.35 -7.59
N SER A 109 -4.19 -7.96 -6.42
CA SER A 109 -3.00 -7.73 -5.61
C SER A 109 -2.55 -8.99 -4.87
N LEU A 110 -1.26 -9.03 -4.58
CA LEU A 110 -0.60 -9.96 -3.67
C LEU A 110 -0.01 -9.16 -2.53
N SER A 111 -0.22 -9.61 -1.31
CA SER A 111 0.32 -8.97 -0.10
C SER A 111 1.21 -9.93 0.67
N PHE A 112 2.27 -9.37 1.23
CA PHE A 112 3.23 -10.06 2.08
C PHE A 112 3.50 -9.20 3.29
N GLY A 113 3.71 -9.80 4.44
CA GLY A 113 4.12 -9.06 5.61
C GLY A 113 4.55 -9.93 6.77
N SER A 114 5.00 -9.24 7.80
CA SER A 114 5.35 -9.83 9.08
C SER A 114 4.93 -8.90 10.21
N ARG A 115 4.47 -9.50 11.29
CA ARG A 115 4.15 -8.83 12.54
C ARG A 115 4.95 -9.51 13.66
N LYS A 116 5.66 -8.69 14.43
CA LYS A 116 6.34 -9.12 15.65
C LYS A 116 5.63 -8.49 16.84
N MET A 117 5.30 -9.31 17.84
CA MET A 117 4.81 -8.87 19.13
C MET A 117 5.72 -9.41 20.23
N GLU A 118 6.17 -8.53 21.11
CA GLU A 118 7.01 -8.86 22.25
C GLU A 118 6.30 -8.46 23.54
N ALA A 119 6.18 -9.41 24.47
CA ALA A 119 5.67 -9.19 25.81
C ALA A 119 6.84 -9.23 26.81
N LYS A 120 7.23 -8.06 27.34
CA LYS A 120 8.45 -7.93 28.17
C LYS A 120 8.41 -8.72 29.48
N LEU A 121 7.23 -8.90 30.07
CA LEU A 121 7.10 -9.53 31.39
C LEU A 121 7.28 -11.06 31.34
N SER A 122 7.02 -11.68 30.19
CA SER A 122 6.99 -13.14 30.04
C SER A 122 8.05 -13.67 29.08
N ASN A 123 8.96 -12.82 28.57
CA ASN A 123 9.87 -13.15 27.47
C ASN A 123 9.17 -13.91 26.32
N ALA A 124 7.90 -13.59 26.08
CA ALA A 124 7.12 -14.22 25.05
C ALA A 124 7.25 -13.39 23.78
N GLU A 125 7.66 -14.05 22.71
CA GLU A 125 7.74 -13.46 21.38
C GLU A 125 6.79 -14.22 20.47
N GLN A 126 5.98 -13.46 19.73
CA GLN A 126 5.12 -14.00 18.69
C GLN A 126 5.49 -13.33 17.37
N THR A 127 5.88 -14.16 16.40
CA THR A 127 6.11 -13.73 15.02
C THR A 127 5.01 -14.30 14.15
N ALA A 128 4.34 -13.43 13.39
CA ALA A 128 3.34 -13.81 12.41
C ALA A 128 3.82 -13.39 11.01
N SER A 129 3.80 -14.30 10.05
CA SER A 129 3.99 -13.98 8.63
C SER A 129 2.67 -14.09 7.89
N ASN A 130 2.37 -13.14 7.03
CA ASN A 130 1.15 -13.14 6.24
C ASN A 130 1.43 -13.19 4.74
N PHE A 131 0.65 -14.00 4.05
CA PHE A 131 0.52 -13.98 2.60
C PHE A 131 -0.95 -13.74 2.26
N GLY A 132 -1.22 -12.84 1.34
CA GLY A 132 -2.58 -12.57 0.89
C GLY A 132 -2.69 -12.41 -0.62
N MET A 133 -3.86 -12.76 -1.13
CA MET A 133 -4.27 -12.55 -2.52
C MET A 133 -5.60 -11.81 -2.52
N GLY A 134 -5.73 -10.77 -3.33
CA GLY A 134 -6.94 -9.96 -3.34
C GLY A 134 -7.37 -9.54 -4.73
N ILE A 135 -8.69 -9.44 -4.91
CA ILE A 135 -9.33 -8.72 -6.02
C ILE A 135 -9.68 -7.32 -5.55
N ARG A 136 -9.51 -6.33 -6.42
CA ARG A 136 -9.68 -4.91 -6.09
C ARG A 136 -10.61 -4.25 -7.10
N GLY A 137 -11.43 -3.32 -6.64
CA GLY A 137 -12.12 -2.34 -7.47
C GLY A 137 -11.68 -0.95 -7.07
N VAL A 138 -11.48 -0.06 -8.04
CA VAL A 138 -11.12 1.34 -7.82
C VAL A 138 -12.14 2.26 -8.45
N LEU A 139 -12.40 3.39 -7.79
CA LEU A 139 -13.18 4.52 -8.29
C LEU A 139 -12.47 5.79 -7.82
N GLY A 140 -12.13 6.68 -8.74
CA GLY A 140 -11.39 7.88 -8.40
C GLY A 140 -11.67 9.06 -9.30
N VAL A 141 -11.13 10.19 -8.88
CA VAL A 141 -11.10 11.44 -9.62
C VAL A 141 -9.67 11.93 -9.68
N GLU A 142 -9.26 12.47 -10.81
CA GLU A 142 -7.96 13.08 -11.01
C GLU A 142 -8.13 14.45 -11.67
N TRP A 143 -7.57 15.47 -11.04
CA TRP A 143 -7.53 16.84 -11.54
C TRP A 143 -6.15 17.12 -12.12
N LEU A 144 -6.08 17.29 -13.44
CA LEU A 144 -4.89 17.68 -14.17
C LEU A 144 -4.63 19.19 -13.95
N VAL A 145 -3.83 19.51 -12.94
CA VAL A 145 -3.41 20.88 -12.63
C VAL A 145 -2.56 21.44 -13.77
N THR A 146 -1.74 20.60 -14.37
CA THR A 146 -1.01 20.88 -15.61
C THR A 146 -1.11 19.69 -16.56
N LYS A 147 -0.55 19.80 -17.77
CA LYS A 147 -0.47 18.66 -18.70
C LYS A 147 0.40 17.51 -18.17
N GLN A 148 1.24 17.78 -17.16
CA GLN A 148 2.20 16.84 -16.60
C GLN A 148 1.91 16.47 -15.15
N ILE A 149 1.00 17.17 -14.47
CA ILE A 149 0.75 16.97 -13.04
C ILE A 149 -0.75 16.82 -12.80
N GLY A 150 -1.13 15.67 -12.24
CA GLY A 150 -2.47 15.39 -11.77
C GLY A 150 -2.50 15.24 -10.25
N ILE A 151 -3.53 15.76 -9.59
CA ILE A 151 -3.84 15.46 -8.19
C ILE A 151 -5.03 14.52 -8.19
N HIS A 152 -4.96 13.40 -7.48
CA HIS A 152 -6.03 12.40 -7.49
C HIS A 152 -6.50 12.02 -6.09
N SER A 153 -7.75 11.57 -6.05
CA SER A 153 -8.35 10.90 -4.90
C SER A 153 -9.04 9.63 -5.38
N GLU A 154 -8.79 8.52 -4.70
CA GLU A 154 -9.28 7.21 -5.10
C GLU A 154 -9.89 6.47 -3.91
N TYR A 155 -11.08 5.92 -4.12
CA TYR A 155 -11.67 4.89 -3.29
C TYR A 155 -11.33 3.54 -3.87
N ALA A 156 -10.87 2.63 -3.01
CA ALA A 156 -10.59 1.26 -3.40
C ALA A 156 -11.29 0.29 -2.45
N LEU A 157 -11.89 -0.73 -3.04
CA LEU A 157 -12.52 -1.85 -2.37
C LEU A 157 -11.71 -3.10 -2.68
N THR A 158 -11.24 -3.82 -1.67
CA THR A 158 -10.43 -5.04 -1.84
C THR A 158 -11.09 -6.19 -1.12
N GLY A 159 -11.41 -7.26 -1.84
CA GLY A 159 -11.74 -8.56 -1.25
C GLY A 159 -10.49 -9.43 -1.26
N ALA A 160 -10.04 -9.90 -0.10
CA ALA A 160 -8.77 -10.63 0.03
C ALA A 160 -8.92 -11.93 0.81
N TYR A 161 -8.19 -12.95 0.38
CA TYR A 161 -7.88 -14.13 1.18
C TYR A 161 -6.48 -13.99 1.73
N SER A 162 -6.30 -14.20 3.03
CA SER A 162 -4.99 -14.16 3.67
C SER A 162 -4.73 -15.40 4.51
N SER A 163 -3.50 -15.89 4.46
CA SER A 163 -2.98 -16.97 5.30
C SER A 163 -1.89 -16.41 6.21
N ASN A 164 -2.09 -16.58 7.50
CA ASN A 164 -1.20 -16.14 8.56
C ASN A 164 -0.55 -17.36 9.20
N LYS A 165 0.78 -17.40 9.23
CA LYS A 165 1.55 -18.40 9.97
C LYS A 165 2.08 -17.75 11.23
N PHE A 166 1.77 -18.34 12.38
CA PHE A 166 2.21 -17.87 13.69
C PHE A 166 3.25 -18.83 14.25
N GLU A 167 4.33 -18.26 14.77
CA GLU A 167 5.35 -18.94 15.56
C GLU A 167 5.44 -18.23 16.91
N ASN A 168 5.18 -18.99 17.97
CA ASN A 168 5.34 -18.51 19.34
C ASN A 168 6.67 -19.03 19.89
N SER A 169 7.39 -18.19 20.61
CA SER A 169 8.52 -18.61 21.44
C SER A 169 8.37 -18.07 22.85
N PHE A 170 8.83 -18.85 23.81
CA PHE A 170 8.83 -18.51 25.22
C PHE A 170 10.22 -18.84 25.77
N ASP A 171 10.90 -17.86 26.37
CA ASP A 171 12.29 -18.00 26.83
C ASP A 171 13.23 -18.58 25.75
N GLY A 172 13.03 -18.19 24.48
CA GLY A 172 13.82 -18.67 23.35
C GLY A 172 13.53 -20.11 22.91
N VAL A 173 12.63 -20.83 23.60
CA VAL A 173 12.15 -22.15 23.20
C VAL A 173 11.02 -21.99 22.19
N LYS A 174 11.16 -22.62 21.02
CA LYS A 174 10.10 -22.66 20.00
C LYS A 174 8.88 -23.39 20.55
N GLY A 175 7.77 -22.68 20.62
CA GLY A 175 6.46 -23.17 21.04
C GLY A 175 5.63 -23.67 19.86
N ARG A 176 4.31 -23.50 19.97
CA ARG A 176 3.34 -23.99 18.99
C ARG A 176 3.37 -23.14 17.71
N ASN A 177 3.37 -23.83 16.58
CA ASN A 177 3.14 -23.22 15.27
C ASN A 177 1.69 -23.41 14.85
N GLY A 178 1.13 -22.42 14.16
CA GLY A 178 -0.24 -22.46 13.64
C GLY A 178 -0.36 -21.77 12.29
N THR A 179 -1.31 -22.22 11.48
CA THR A 179 -1.73 -21.51 10.27
C THR A 179 -3.19 -21.16 10.42
N GLN A 180 -3.54 -19.90 10.19
CA GLN A 180 -4.91 -19.42 10.14
C GLN A 180 -5.16 -18.77 8.80
N SER A 181 -6.31 -19.05 8.21
CA SER A 181 -6.75 -18.38 7.00
C SER A 181 -8.00 -17.57 7.27
N GLN A 182 -8.13 -16.44 6.58
CA GLN A 182 -9.31 -15.59 6.67
C GLN A 182 -9.61 -14.94 5.31
N PHE A 183 -10.90 -14.62 5.12
CA PHE A 183 -11.36 -13.74 4.06
C PHE A 183 -11.68 -12.37 4.68
N SER A 184 -11.27 -11.30 4.02
CA SER A 184 -11.56 -9.93 4.43
C SER A 184 -12.06 -9.11 3.25
N VAL A 185 -12.87 -8.09 3.57
CA VAL A 185 -13.23 -7.02 2.66
C VAL A 185 -12.77 -5.73 3.32
N ASP A 186 -11.98 -4.96 2.59
CA ASP A 186 -11.38 -3.72 3.06
C ASP A 186 -11.69 -2.58 2.10
N THR A 187 -11.81 -1.37 2.65
CA THR A 187 -11.99 -0.14 1.88
C THR A 187 -10.97 0.90 2.31
N HIS A 188 -10.29 1.51 1.35
CA HIS A 188 -9.34 2.58 1.63
C HIS A 188 -9.52 3.75 0.67
N VAL A 189 -9.18 4.94 1.18
CA VAL A 189 -9.10 6.17 0.40
C VAL A 189 -7.64 6.54 0.23
N LEU A 190 -7.23 6.82 -1.00
CA LEU A 190 -5.90 7.30 -1.36
C LEU A 190 -6.01 8.73 -1.84
N PHE A 191 -5.12 9.59 -1.37
CA PHE A 191 -4.90 10.92 -1.92
C PHE A 191 -3.49 10.98 -2.49
N GLY A 192 -3.32 11.57 -3.66
CA GLY A 192 -2.04 11.48 -4.34
C GLY A 192 -1.80 12.45 -5.47
N VAL A 193 -0.62 12.32 -6.05
CA VAL A 193 -0.15 13.10 -7.21
C VAL A 193 0.35 12.14 -8.28
N SER A 194 0.05 12.43 -9.53
CA SER A 194 0.55 11.76 -10.72
C SER A 194 1.41 12.72 -11.54
N VAL A 195 2.55 12.23 -12.04
CA VAL A 195 3.44 12.95 -12.95
C VAL A 195 3.47 12.22 -14.28
N TYR A 196 3.05 12.89 -15.37
CA TYR A 196 2.94 12.34 -16.71
C TYR A 196 4.16 12.69 -17.57
N PHE A 197 4.55 11.75 -18.43
CA PHE A 197 5.67 11.86 -19.36
C PHE A 197 5.58 10.84 -20.51
#